data_AF-A0A2X1AVA3-F1
#
_entry.id   AF-A0A2X1AVA3-F1
#
_cell.length_a   1.000
_cell.length_b   1.000
_cell.length_c   1.000
_cell.angle_alpha   90.00
_cell.angle_beta   90.00
_cell.angle_gamma   90.00
#
_symmetry.space_group_name_H-M   'P 1'
#
loop_
_entity.id
_entity.type
_entity.pdbx_description
1 polymer ?
#
loop_
_entity_poly.entity_id
_entity_poly.type
_entity_poly.pdbx_seq_one_letter_code
_entity_poly.pdbx_strand_id
1 'polypeptide(L)'
;MRAGQRVTQGQVVAYVGSTGASTGPHLHYEIWRNGQRINPAGIKTQEGTVLAGADLAAFRAEKARIDRVIAAGGQRRPAAVQQAANGLRPAEG
;
A
#
# COMPACT_ATOMS: atom_id res chain seq x y z
N MET A 1 6.85 -16.92 -7.20
CA MET A 1 6.78 -16.14 -5.95
C MET A 1 8.12 -16.18 -5.25
N ARG A 2 8.57 -15.06 -4.68
CA ARG A 2 9.80 -15.00 -3.86
C ARG A 2 9.61 -14.09 -2.65
N ALA A 3 10.43 -14.29 -1.62
CA ALA A 3 10.41 -13.44 -0.43
C ALA A 3 10.64 -11.96 -0.81
N GLY A 4 9.88 -11.07 -0.16
CA GLY A 4 9.93 -9.62 -0.42
C GLY A 4 9.17 -9.15 -1.68
N GLN A 5 8.57 -10.05 -2.46
CA GLN A 5 7.75 -9.67 -3.61
C GLN A 5 6.44 -9.01 -3.14
N ARG A 6 6.14 -7.81 -3.66
CA ARG A 6 4.83 -7.19 -3.51
C ARG A 6 3.80 -7.91 -4.39
N VAL A 7 2.60 -8.10 -3.85
CA VAL A 7 1.49 -8.77 -4.54
C VAL A 7 0.26 -7.87 -4.54
N THR A 8 -0.56 -7.96 -5.58
CA THR A 8 -1.84 -7.24 -5.66
C THR A 8 -3.02 -8.17 -5.36
N GLN A 9 -4.15 -7.60 -4.97
CA GLN A 9 -5.38 -8.37 -4.79
C GLN A 9 -5.77 -9.07 -6.10
N GLY A 10 -6.13 -10.35 -6.02
CA GLY A 10 -6.49 -11.18 -7.18
C GLY A 10 -5.30 -11.80 -7.92
N GLN A 11 -4.06 -11.45 -7.58
CA GLN A 11 -2.89 -12.09 -8.16
C GLN A 11 -2.80 -13.56 -7.72
N VAL A 12 -2.58 -14.48 -8.68
CA VAL A 12 -2.33 -15.89 -8.37
C VAL A 12 -0.97 -16.03 -7.68
N VAL A 13 -0.98 -16.63 -6.49
CA VAL A 13 0.22 -16.77 -5.66
C VAL A 13 0.71 -18.21 -5.50
N ALA A 14 -0.21 -19.17 -5.57
CA ALA A 14 0.03 -20.60 -5.42
C ALA A 14 -1.20 -21.39 -5.90
N TYR A 15 -1.05 -22.72 -5.96
CA TYR A 15 -2.13 -23.68 -6.22
C TYR A 15 -2.39 -24.52 -4.96
N VAL A 16 -3.59 -25.11 -4.88
CA VAL A 16 -3.98 -26.00 -3.77
C VAL A 16 -3.12 -27.27 -3.73
N GLY A 17 -3.00 -27.87 -2.56
CA GLY A 17 -2.25 -29.09 -2.34
C GLY A 17 -2.72 -29.82 -1.07
N SER A 18 -1.96 -30.83 -0.66
CA SER A 18 -2.26 -31.64 0.54
C SER A 18 -1.00 -31.95 1.38
N THR A 19 -0.01 -31.05 1.33
CA THR A 19 1.23 -31.19 2.11
C THR A 19 0.99 -30.86 3.59
N GLY A 20 1.70 -31.53 4.50
CA GLY A 20 1.62 -31.30 5.95
C GLY A 20 0.48 -32.09 6.61
N ALA A 21 -0.06 -31.56 7.71
CA ALA A 21 -1.22 -32.15 8.38
C ALA A 21 -2.50 -31.87 7.58
N SER A 22 -2.85 -32.78 6.67
CA SER A 22 -3.97 -32.64 5.74
C SER A 22 -4.59 -34.00 5.46
N THR A 23 -5.92 -34.07 5.38
CA THR A 23 -6.65 -35.30 5.02
C THR A 23 -7.01 -35.38 3.53
N GLY A 24 -6.79 -34.30 2.77
CA GLY A 24 -7.05 -34.21 1.34
C GLY A 24 -6.81 -32.80 0.79
N PRO A 25 -6.86 -32.59 -0.54
CA PRO A 25 -6.50 -31.31 -1.15
C PRO A 25 -7.43 -30.15 -0.76
N HIS A 26 -6.89 -29.14 -0.07
CA HIS A 26 -7.63 -27.93 0.30
C HIS A 26 -6.68 -26.75 0.54
N LEU A 27 -7.24 -25.54 0.68
CA LEU A 27 -6.52 -24.33 1.09
C LEU A 27 -6.86 -24.02 2.55
N HIS A 28 -5.83 -24.01 3.40
CA HIS A 28 -5.93 -23.48 4.74
C HIS A 28 -5.59 -21.98 4.75
N TYR A 29 -6.61 -21.13 4.88
CA TYR A 29 -6.47 -19.67 4.82
C TYR A 29 -6.64 -19.04 6.20
N GLU A 30 -5.70 -18.17 6.57
CA GLU A 30 -5.68 -17.48 7.85
C GLU A 30 -5.47 -15.98 7.69
N ILE A 31 -6.06 -15.21 8.60
CA ILE A 31 -5.83 -13.78 8.69
C ILE A 31 -5.31 -13.45 10.09
N TRP A 32 -4.24 -12.68 10.10
CA TRP A 32 -3.53 -12.27 11.31
C TRP A 32 -3.59 -10.75 11.43
N ARG A 33 -3.98 -10.25 12.61
CA ARG A 33 -3.95 -8.83 12.95
C ARG A 33 -3.25 -8.66 14.28
N ASN A 34 -2.17 -7.89 14.29
CA ASN A 34 -1.37 -7.64 15.51
C ASN A 34 -0.95 -8.93 16.25
N GLY A 35 -0.58 -9.97 15.49
CA GLY A 35 -0.17 -11.27 16.06
C GLY A 35 -1.30 -12.22 16.46
N GLN A 36 -2.57 -11.82 16.33
CA GLN A 36 -3.72 -12.67 16.64
C GLN A 36 -4.42 -13.15 15.37
N ARG A 37 -4.79 -14.44 15.35
CA ARG A 37 -5.69 -15.01 14.34
C ARG A 37 -7.09 -14.44 14.52
N ILE A 38 -7.69 -13.98 13.44
CA ILE A 38 -9.06 -13.47 13.42
C ILE A 38 -9.92 -14.26 12.43
N ASN A 39 -11.22 -14.36 12.73
CA ASN A 39 -12.17 -15.03 11.84
C ASN A 39 -12.32 -14.23 10.52
N PRO A 40 -11.97 -14.79 9.36
CA PRO A 40 -12.05 -14.10 8.08
C PRO A 40 -13.45 -13.60 7.73
N ALA A 41 -14.51 -14.34 8.11
CA ALA A 41 -15.89 -14.02 7.73
C ALA A 41 -16.42 -12.72 8.34
N GLY A 42 -15.84 -12.27 9.46
CA GLY A 42 -16.25 -11.05 10.16
C GLY A 42 -15.49 -9.79 9.72
N ILE A 43 -14.55 -9.91 8.78
CA ILE A 43 -13.70 -8.79 8.39
C ILE A 43 -14.45 -7.91 7.40
N LYS A 44 -14.73 -6.67 7.82
CA LYS A 44 -15.10 -5.59 6.90
C LYS A 44 -13.83 -5.15 6.17
N THR A 45 -13.59 -5.71 5.00
CA THR A 45 -12.61 -5.13 4.08
C THR A 45 -13.12 -3.77 3.62
N GLN A 46 -12.21 -2.83 3.34
CA GLN A 46 -12.60 -1.63 2.61
C GLN A 46 -13.00 -2.07 1.21
N GLU A 47 -14.27 -2.40 1.03
CA GLU A 47 -14.86 -2.56 -0.29
C GLU A 47 -14.81 -1.18 -0.94
N GLY A 48 -14.14 -1.09 -2.08
CA GLY A 48 -14.11 0.16 -2.83
C GLY A 48 -15.53 0.51 -3.25
N THR A 49 -16.01 1.70 -2.90
CA THR A 49 -17.26 2.22 -3.45
C THR A 49 -17.06 2.43 -4.95
N VAL A 50 -17.91 1.81 -5.77
CA VAL A 50 -17.95 2.10 -7.20
C VAL A 50 -18.68 3.43 -7.40
N LEU A 51 -17.93 4.49 -7.73
CA LEU A 51 -18.52 5.80 -8.03
C LEU A 51 -19.28 5.75 -9.36
N ALA A 52 -20.43 6.42 -9.42
CA ALA A 52 -21.26 6.53 -10.62
C ALA A 52 -21.67 7.99 -10.90
N GLY A 53 -22.16 8.26 -12.10
CA GLY A 53 -22.73 9.56 -12.48
C GLY A 53 -21.79 10.75 -12.21
N ALA A 54 -22.31 11.76 -11.51
CA ALA A 54 -21.59 12.99 -11.21
C ALA A 54 -20.35 12.76 -10.33
N ASP A 55 -20.42 11.84 -9.37
CA ASP A 55 -19.29 11.55 -8.47
C ASP A 55 -18.10 10.94 -9.22
N LEU A 56 -18.39 10.04 -10.17
CA LEU A 56 -17.34 9.47 -11.03
C LEU A 56 -16.71 10.54 -11.93
N ALA A 57 -17.52 11.45 -12.47
CA ALA A 57 -17.03 12.55 -13.29
C ALA A 57 -16.13 13.50 -12.48
N ALA A 58 -16.57 13.89 -11.28
CA ALA A 58 -15.81 14.72 -10.36
C ALA A 58 -14.48 14.06 -9.95
N PHE A 59 -14.51 12.77 -9.59
CA PHE A 59 -13.32 12.00 -9.25
C PHE A 59 -12.31 11.96 -10.40
N ARG A 60 -12.76 11.71 -11.63
CA ARG A 60 -11.88 11.69 -12.81
C ARG A 60 -11.25 13.05 -13.10
N ALA A 61 -12.02 14.14 -12.97
CA ALA A 61 -11.52 15.49 -13.16
C ALA A 61 -10.42 15.82 -12.12
N GLU A 62 -10.65 15.48 -10.85
CA GLU A 62 -9.67 15.71 -9.79
C GLU A 62 -8.43 14.83 -9.95
N LYS A 63 -8.59 13.55 -10.31
CA LYS A 63 -7.47 12.67 -10.64
C LYS A 63 -6.60 13.28 -11.76
N ALA A 64 -7.21 13.76 -12.84
CA ALA A 64 -6.49 14.38 -13.95
C ALA A 64 -5.77 15.68 -13.54
N ARG A 65 -6.27 16.41 -12.55
CA ARG A 65 -5.59 17.57 -11.97
C ARG A 65 -4.35 17.13 -11.17
N ILE A 66 -4.50 16.12 -10.30
CA ILE A 66 -3.40 15.58 -9.49
C ILE A 66 -2.30 14.98 -10.37
N ASP A 67 -2.66 14.20 -11.39
CA ASP A 67 -1.71 13.60 -12.33
C ASP A 67 -0.86 14.68 -13.03
N ARG A 68 -1.47 15.82 -13.40
CA ARG A 68 -0.75 16.97 -13.97
C ARG A 68 0.23 17.60 -12.98
N VAL A 69 -0.15 17.74 -11.70
CA VAL A 69 0.74 18.27 -10.65
C VAL A 69 1.93 17.34 -10.41
N ILE A 70 1.70 16.02 -10.38
CA ILE A 70 2.76 15.01 -10.22
C ILE A 70 3.70 15.04 -11.44
N ALA A 71 3.16 15.07 -12.66
CA ALA A 71 3.95 15.14 -13.88
C ALA A 71 4.77 16.45 -13.98
N ALA A 72 4.23 17.56 -13.47
CA ALA A 72 4.94 18.84 -13.37
C ALA A 72 6.01 18.88 -12.25
N GLY A 73 6.29 17.76 -11.58
CA GLY A 73 7.33 17.65 -10.57
C GLY A 73 6.97 18.23 -9.20
N GLY A 74 5.66 18.27 -8.88
CA GLY A 74 5.04 18.60 -7.59
C GLY A 74 5.93 19.39 -6.64
N GLN A 75 5.87 20.73 -6.68
CA GLN A 75 6.59 21.68 -5.82
C GLN A 75 7.74 21.05 -5.03
N ARG A 76 8.86 20.77 -5.72
CA ARG A 76 10.13 20.45 -5.08
C ARG A 76 10.40 21.57 -4.08
N ARG A 77 10.23 21.29 -2.77
CA ARG A 77 10.58 22.26 -1.71
C ARG A 77 11.97 22.79 -2.05
N PRO A 78 12.15 24.11 -2.24
CA PRO A 78 13.46 24.64 -2.60
C PRO A 78 14.46 24.21 -1.53
N ALA A 79 15.62 23.72 -1.96
CA ALA A 79 16.72 23.23 -1.13
C ALA A 79 17.41 24.33 -0.30
N ALA A 80 16.71 25.43 0.02
CA ALA A 80 17.25 26.61 0.67
C ALA A 80 17.17 26.59 2.22
N VAL A 81 16.58 25.55 2.84
CA VAL A 81 16.50 25.47 4.31
C VAL A 81 17.61 24.58 4.92
N GLN A 82 18.46 23.93 4.10
CA GLN A 82 19.53 23.07 4.62
C GLN A 82 20.83 23.82 4.95
N GLN A 83 20.98 25.10 4.58
CA GLN A 83 22.23 25.85 4.79
C GLN A 83 22.33 26.57 6.15
N ALA A 84 21.27 26.64 6.95
CA ALA A 84 21.32 27.31 8.26
C ALA A 84 21.87 26.44 9.41
N ALA A 85 22.11 25.14 9.19
CA ALA A 85 22.54 24.22 10.25
C ALA A 85 24.04 23.87 10.24
N ASN A 86 24.85 24.46 9.36
CA ASN A 86 26.30 24.17 9.27
C ASN A 86 27.18 25.21 10.00
N GLY A 87 26.60 25.93 10.96
CA GLY A 87 27.23 27.08 11.64
C GLY A 87 27.66 26.86 13.10
N LEU A 88 27.72 25.63 13.61
CA LEU A 88 28.30 25.38 14.94
C LEU A 88 29.78 24.98 14.81
N ARG A 89 30.64 25.89 15.28
CA ARG A 89 32.11 25.83 15.29
C ARG A 89 32.63 24.55 15.99
N PRO A 90 33.79 24.01 15.58
CA PRO A 90 34.50 23.04 16.41
C PRO A 90 35.12 23.79 17.61
N ALA A 91 34.90 23.27 18.82
CA ALA A 91 35.72 23.64 19.97
C ALA A 91 37.01 22.82 19.89
N GLU A 92 38.12 23.50 19.62
CA GLU A 92 39.46 23.01 19.90
C GLU A 92 39.77 23.24 21.39
N GLY A 93 40.51 22.30 22.00
CA GLY A 93 41.07 22.40 23.35
C GLY A 93 40.75 21.21 24.24
#